data_AF-A0A972QRA8-F1
#
_entry.id   AF-A0A972QRA8-F1
#
_cell.length_a   1.000
_cell.length_b   1.000
_cell.length_c   1.000
_cell.angle_alpha   90.00
_cell.angle_beta   90.00
_cell.angle_gamma   90.00
#
_symmetry.space_group_name_H-M   'P 1'
#
loop_
_entity.id
_entity.type
_entity.pdbx_description
1 polymer ?
#
loop_
_entity_poly.entity_id
_entity_poly.type
_entity_poly.pdbx_seq_one_letter_code
_entity_poly.pdbx_strand_id
1 'polypeptide(L)'
;VLVRFRVHNASVTSTTQDVMTQQTEKILARSLERIGIEPTSEEIKFHHVIGRGRRLYSRDDIERAEKWLSMICDRNREVGVHDTEALGKAIGMIWFRVCSNSTPMGAWIWKKYRRSLFSDGYTQPLSEVMRFWVSMIWHTVRKMVFI
;
A
#
# COMPACT_ATOMS: atom_id res chain seq x y z
N VAL A 1 10.74 -9.56 -8.00
CA VAL A 1 11.47 -10.44 -7.07
C VAL A 1 10.59 -10.71 -5.86
N LEU A 2 10.12 -11.94 -5.68
CA LEU A 2 9.32 -12.35 -4.53
C LEU A 2 10.27 -12.75 -3.40
N VAL A 3 10.39 -11.91 -2.37
CA VAL A 3 11.15 -12.27 -1.16
C VAL A 3 10.29 -13.22 -0.35
N ARG A 4 10.63 -14.52 -0.36
CA ARG A 4 9.93 -15.57 0.37
C ARG A 4 10.30 -15.49 1.84
N PHE A 5 9.34 -15.10 2.67
CA PHE A 5 9.49 -14.95 4.11
C PHE A 5 9.32 -16.32 4.81
N ARG A 6 10.39 -16.86 5.38
CA ARG A 6 10.31 -17.96 6.37
C ARG A 6 10.58 -17.35 7.74
N VAL A 7 9.54 -17.24 8.56
CA VAL A 7 9.68 -16.92 9.99
C VAL A 7 9.86 -18.24 10.71
N HIS A 8 11.06 -18.50 11.21
CA HIS A 8 11.24 -19.44 12.30
C HIS A 8 11.29 -18.63 13.61
N ASN A 9 10.42 -19.01 14.55
CA ASN A 9 10.30 -18.45 15.90
C ASN A 9 11.56 -18.78 16.73
N ALA A 10 12.64 -18.05 16.52
CA ALA A 10 13.79 -18.03 17.42
C ALA A 10 14.47 -16.67 17.34
N SER A 11 14.15 -15.78 18.29
CA SER A 11 14.93 -14.63 18.76
C SER A 11 15.90 -13.97 17.76
N VAL A 12 15.40 -13.53 16.61
CA VAL A 12 16.13 -12.63 15.71
C VAL A 12 15.91 -11.20 16.22
N THR A 13 16.86 -10.76 17.06
CA THR A 13 17.00 -9.44 17.68
C THR A 13 16.75 -8.30 16.69
N SER A 14 16.08 -7.23 17.16
CA SER A 14 15.73 -5.99 16.44
C SER A 14 16.78 -5.53 15.40
N THR A 15 18.06 -5.63 15.73
CA THR A 15 19.20 -5.32 14.85
C THR A 15 19.14 -6.01 13.48
N THR A 16 18.71 -7.27 13.40
CA THR A 16 18.62 -7.99 12.12
C THR A 16 17.43 -7.51 11.29
N GLN A 17 16.33 -7.09 11.92
CA GLN A 17 15.17 -6.53 11.22
C GLN A 17 15.50 -5.17 10.58
N ASP A 18 16.32 -4.36 11.24
CA ASP A 18 16.76 -3.06 10.72
C ASP A 18 17.68 -3.22 9.51
N VAL A 19 18.64 -4.15 9.57
CA VAL A 19 19.54 -4.45 8.44
C VAL A 19 18.75 -4.96 7.23
N MET A 20 17.78 -5.85 7.43
CA MET A 20 16.92 -6.35 6.35
C MET A 20 16.02 -5.25 5.75
N THR A 21 15.56 -4.32 6.60
CA THR A 21 14.75 -3.18 6.15
C THR A 21 15.57 -2.27 5.24
N GLN A 22 16.79 -1.91 5.65
CA GLN A 22 17.69 -1.09 4.83
C GLN A 22 18.05 -1.75 3.48
N GLN A 23 18.27 -3.07 3.48
CA GLN A 23 18.51 -3.80 2.23
C GLN A 23 17.28 -3.80 1.31
N THR A 24 16.09 -3.93 1.88
CA THR A 24 14.83 -3.84 1.12
C THR A 24 14.67 -2.46 0.52
N GLU A 25 14.88 -1.40 1.31
CA GLU A 25 14.79 -0.01 0.87
C GLU A 25 15.76 0.29 -0.29
N LYS A 26 16.99 -0.25 -0.25
CA LYS A 26 17.94 -0.14 -1.38
C LYS A 26 17.43 -0.80 -2.67
N ILE A 27 16.76 -1.96 -2.56
CA ILE A 27 16.17 -2.64 -3.73
C ILE A 27 14.99 -1.84 -4.28
N LEU A 28 14.17 -1.28 -3.39
CA LEU A 28 13.04 -0.43 -3.76
C LEU A 28 13.51 0.84 -4.47
N ALA A 29 14.53 1.51 -3.94
CA ALA A 29 15.14 2.69 -4.56
C ALA A 29 15.59 2.41 -6.00
N ARG A 30 16.38 1.35 -6.20
CA ARG A 30 16.82 0.93 -7.54
C ARG A 30 15.67 0.59 -8.48
N SER A 31 14.57 0.05 -7.95
CA SER A 31 13.40 -0.26 -8.76
C SER A 31 12.67 1.00 -9.22
N LEU A 32 12.61 2.02 -8.36
CA LEU A 32 12.04 3.34 -8.67
C LEU A 32 12.95 4.11 -9.66
N GLU A 33 14.27 4.08 -9.47
CA GLU A 33 15.24 4.69 -10.38
C GLU A 33 15.12 4.14 -11.79
N ARG A 34 14.88 2.83 -11.94
CA ARG A 34 14.70 2.21 -13.26
C ARG A 34 13.51 2.77 -14.04
N ILE A 35 12.45 3.22 -13.37
CA ILE A 35 11.30 3.87 -14.00
C ILE A 35 11.45 5.40 -14.04
N GLY A 36 12.65 5.93 -13.80
CA GLY A 36 12.92 7.37 -13.89
C GLY A 36 12.43 8.18 -12.69
N ILE A 37 12.24 7.54 -11.54
CA ILE A 37 11.94 8.23 -10.27
C ILE A 37 13.23 8.28 -9.45
N GLU A 38 13.62 9.46 -8.99
CA GLU A 38 14.73 9.67 -8.07
C GLU A 38 14.17 9.92 -6.66
N PRO A 39 13.85 8.87 -5.87
CA PRO A 39 13.15 9.05 -4.60
C PRO A 39 14.09 9.53 -3.50
N THR A 40 13.59 10.41 -2.65
CA THR A 40 14.23 10.74 -1.37
C THR A 40 14.19 9.57 -0.39
N SER A 41 15.00 9.62 0.67
CA SER A 41 15.01 8.58 1.72
C SER A 41 13.64 8.44 2.38
N GLU A 42 12.92 9.54 2.57
CA GLU A 42 11.58 9.61 3.13
C GLU A 42 10.54 8.98 2.19
N GLU A 43 10.69 9.17 0.88
CA GLU A 43 9.83 8.56 -0.13
C GLU A 43 10.06 7.06 -0.27
N ILE A 44 11.30 6.60 -0.15
CA ILE A 44 11.60 5.15 -0.13
C ILE A 44 10.94 4.49 1.09
N LYS A 45 11.07 5.10 2.28
CA LYS A 45 10.40 4.63 3.50
C LYS A 45 8.88 4.62 3.32
N PHE A 46 8.32 5.69 2.76
CA PHE A 46 6.89 5.78 2.48
C PHE A 46 6.44 4.70 1.49
N HIS A 47 7.18 4.51 0.40
CA HIS A 47 6.93 3.45 -0.59
C HIS A 47 6.99 2.05 0.04
N HIS A 48 7.92 1.82 0.96
CA HIS A 48 8.00 0.55 1.69
C HIS A 48 6.79 0.31 2.60
N VAL A 49 6.33 1.34 3.31
CA VAL A 49 5.13 1.30 4.17
C VAL A 49 3.88 0.98 3.35
N ILE A 50 3.65 1.73 2.26
CA ILE A 50 2.47 1.52 1.42
C ILE A 50 2.54 0.19 0.66
N GLY A 51 3.72 -0.23 0.19
CA GLY A 51 3.90 -1.49 -0.54
C GLY A 51 3.58 -2.72 0.29
N ARG A 52 3.71 -2.60 1.63
CA ARG A 52 3.26 -3.60 2.60
C ARG A 52 1.76 -3.52 2.91
N GLY A 53 1.04 -2.56 2.34
CA GLY A 53 -0.37 -2.30 2.60
C GLY A 53 -0.64 -1.83 4.03
N ARG A 54 0.33 -1.19 4.70
CA ARG A 54 0.16 -0.80 6.11
C ARG A 54 -0.93 0.25 6.26
N ARG A 55 -1.54 0.25 7.45
CA ARG A 55 -2.51 1.27 7.86
C ARG A 55 -1.85 2.65 7.88
N LEU A 56 -2.55 3.64 7.34
CA LEU A 56 -2.23 5.05 7.46
C LEU A 56 -3.14 5.70 8.50
N TYR A 57 -2.69 6.81 9.08
CA TYR A 57 -3.33 7.43 10.25
C TYR A 57 -3.83 8.85 9.99
N SER A 58 -3.41 9.47 8.87
CA SER A 58 -3.84 10.81 8.49
C SER A 58 -4.48 10.80 7.09
N ARG A 59 -5.36 11.77 6.86
CA ARG A 59 -5.98 11.95 5.55
C ARG A 59 -4.94 12.32 4.50
N ASP A 60 -3.97 13.16 4.90
CA ASP A 60 -2.89 13.61 4.03
C ASP A 60 -2.02 12.44 3.57
N ASP A 61 -1.75 11.45 4.45
CA ASP A 61 -1.00 10.24 4.06
C ASP A 61 -1.76 9.40 3.03
N ILE A 62 -3.10 9.29 3.15
CA ILE A 62 -3.93 8.57 2.18
C ILE A 62 -3.90 9.26 0.82
N GLU A 63 -4.01 10.59 0.81
CA GLU A 63 -3.92 11.38 -0.42
C GLU A 63 -2.52 11.33 -1.03
N ARG A 64 -1.48 11.36 -0.20
CA ARG A 64 -0.07 11.16 -0.61
C ARG A 64 0.15 9.77 -1.20
N ALA A 65 -0.42 8.73 -0.59
CA ALA A 65 -0.30 7.35 -1.08
C ALA A 65 -0.93 7.18 -2.46
N GLU A 66 -2.12 7.73 -2.69
CA GLU A 66 -2.76 7.70 -4.01
C GLU A 66 -1.90 8.42 -5.06
N LYS A 67 -1.47 9.66 -4.77
CA LYS A 67 -0.60 10.43 -5.67
C LYS A 67 0.69 9.70 -6.01
N TRP A 68 1.32 9.11 -5.01
CA TRP A 68 2.57 8.35 -5.17
C TRP A 68 2.38 7.12 -6.06
N LEU A 69 1.31 6.35 -5.85
CA LEU A 69 1.00 5.18 -6.67
C LEU A 69 0.65 5.59 -8.12
N SER A 70 -0.05 6.71 -8.32
CA SER A 70 -0.35 7.24 -9.65
C SER A 70 0.93 7.63 -10.39
N MET A 71 1.82 8.34 -9.71
CA MET A 71 3.12 8.73 -10.28
C MET A 71 3.93 7.51 -10.75
N ILE A 72 3.94 6.42 -9.97
CA ILE A 72 4.60 5.17 -10.38
C ILE A 72 3.98 4.59 -11.66
N CYS A 73 2.65 4.54 -11.74
CA CYS A 73 1.95 4.07 -12.95
C CYS A 73 2.28 4.93 -14.17
N ASP A 74 2.26 6.25 -14.01
CA ASP A 74 2.48 7.20 -15.10
C ASP A 74 3.92 7.11 -15.60
N ARG A 75 4.89 7.10 -14.68
CA ARG A 75 6.32 6.92 -15.02
C ARG A 75 6.60 5.58 -15.67
N ASN A 76 5.99 4.50 -15.19
CA ASN A 76 6.15 3.20 -15.85
C ASN A 76 5.50 3.17 -17.24
N ARG A 77 4.40 3.89 -17.46
CA ARG A 77 3.77 4.00 -18.79
C ARG A 77 4.66 4.73 -19.79
N GLU A 78 5.42 5.72 -19.32
CA GLU A 78 6.39 6.46 -20.14
C GLU A 78 7.63 5.61 -20.49
N VAL A 79 8.19 4.91 -19.50
CA VAL A 79 9.48 4.20 -19.66
C VAL A 79 9.31 2.74 -20.12
N GLY A 80 8.22 2.07 -19.72
CA GLY A 80 7.91 0.70 -20.12
C GLY A 80 8.74 -0.40 -19.47
N VAL A 81 9.35 -0.17 -18.29
CA VAL A 81 10.21 -1.17 -17.62
C VAL A 81 9.43 -2.37 -17.11
N HIS A 82 8.25 -2.13 -16.54
CA HIS A 82 7.34 -3.19 -16.10
C HIS A 82 6.15 -3.29 -17.05
N ASP A 83 5.61 -4.49 -17.20
CA ASP A 83 4.34 -4.69 -17.88
C ASP A 83 3.24 -3.83 -17.24
N THR A 84 2.63 -2.96 -18.04
CA THR A 84 1.70 -1.93 -17.56
C THR A 84 0.46 -2.54 -16.91
N GLU A 85 -0.04 -3.65 -17.44
CA GLU A 85 -1.23 -4.31 -16.90
C GLU A 85 -0.91 -5.01 -15.56
N ALA A 86 0.20 -5.75 -15.50
CA ALA A 86 0.66 -6.42 -14.29
C ALA A 86 0.98 -5.43 -13.17
N LEU A 87 1.64 -4.31 -13.49
CA LEU A 87 1.90 -3.25 -12.52
C LEU A 87 0.61 -2.61 -12.03
N GLY A 88 -0.34 -2.33 -12.94
CA GLY A 88 -1.65 -1.80 -12.59
C GLY A 88 -2.40 -2.69 -11.60
N LYS A 89 -2.43 -4.01 -11.84
CA LYS A 89 -3.02 -5.00 -10.93
C LYS A 89 -2.32 -5.01 -9.55
N ALA A 90 -0.99 -4.97 -9.54
CA ALA A 90 -0.22 -4.94 -8.30
C ALA A 90 -0.49 -3.69 -7.47
N ILE A 91 -0.53 -2.51 -8.12
CA ILE A 91 -0.86 -1.24 -7.47
C ILE A 91 -2.30 -1.23 -6.98
N GLY A 92 -3.26 -1.75 -7.76
CA GLY A 92 -4.65 -1.90 -7.32
C GLY A 92 -4.81 -2.75 -6.06
N MET A 93 -4.10 -3.88 -5.99
CA MET A 93 -4.07 -4.72 -4.79
C MET A 93 -3.45 -3.98 -3.58
N ILE A 94 -2.34 -3.27 -3.79
CA ILE A 94 -1.69 -2.47 -2.73
C ILE A 94 -2.63 -1.39 -2.22
N TRP A 95 -3.24 -0.62 -3.14
CA TRP A 95 -4.14 0.46 -2.80
C TRP A 95 -5.36 -0.02 -2.02
N PHE A 96 -5.98 -1.11 -2.47
CA PHE A 96 -7.08 -1.74 -1.74
C PHE A 96 -6.66 -2.12 -0.31
N ARG A 97 -5.47 -2.71 -0.11
CA ARG A 97 -4.96 -3.06 1.23
C ARG A 97 -4.74 -1.83 2.11
N VAL A 98 -4.14 -0.77 1.57
CA VAL A 98 -3.95 0.50 2.30
C VAL A 98 -5.29 1.07 2.76
N CYS A 99 -6.28 1.15 1.86
CA CYS A 99 -7.62 1.61 2.21
C CYS A 99 -8.30 0.69 3.24
N SER A 100 -8.22 -0.63 3.05
CA SER A 100 -8.82 -1.63 3.93
C SER A 100 -8.28 -1.58 5.35
N ASN A 101 -6.97 -1.39 5.48
CA ASN A 101 -6.34 -1.29 6.79
C ASN A 101 -6.55 0.09 7.45
N SER A 102 -7.02 1.08 6.68
CA SER A 102 -7.26 2.45 7.15
C SER A 102 -8.75 2.76 7.39
N THR A 103 -9.63 1.74 7.36
CA THR A 103 -11.08 1.87 7.64
C THR A 103 -11.44 2.59 8.94
N PRO A 104 -10.64 2.59 10.04
CA PRO A 104 -11.03 3.32 11.25
C PRO A 104 -11.10 4.85 11.08
N MET A 105 -10.55 5.38 9.98
CA MET A 105 -10.66 6.78 9.59
C MET A 105 -12.06 7.15 9.07
N GLY A 106 -12.92 6.15 8.82
CA GLY A 106 -14.33 6.32 8.50
C GLY A 106 -14.68 6.05 7.03
N ALA A 107 -15.97 6.17 6.72
CA ALA A 107 -16.56 5.79 5.45
C ALA A 107 -16.01 6.55 4.22
N TRP A 108 -15.36 7.70 4.43
CA TRP A 108 -14.74 8.44 3.34
C TRP A 108 -13.60 7.66 2.66
N ILE A 109 -12.96 6.70 3.36
CA ILE A 109 -11.93 5.83 2.78
C ILE A 109 -12.50 4.96 1.65
N TRP A 110 -13.73 4.47 1.83
CA TRP A 110 -14.41 3.72 0.77
C TRP A 110 -14.70 4.60 -0.45
N LYS A 111 -15.18 5.82 -0.20
CA LYS A 111 -15.41 6.82 -1.25
C LYS A 111 -14.11 7.17 -1.97
N LYS A 112 -13.00 7.25 -1.24
CA LYS A 112 -11.67 7.49 -1.79
C LYS A 112 -11.21 6.31 -2.67
N TYR A 113 -11.33 5.09 -2.18
CA TYR A 113 -11.01 3.88 -2.92
C TYR A 113 -11.80 3.77 -4.23
N ARG A 114 -13.14 3.88 -4.16
CA ARG A 114 -14.05 3.75 -5.32
C ARG A 114 -13.90 4.84 -6.36
N ARG A 115 -13.34 6.00 -6.00
CA ARG A 115 -13.08 7.11 -6.94
C ARG A 115 -11.69 7.06 -7.55
N SER A 116 -10.81 6.22 -7.02
CA SER A 116 -9.45 6.08 -7.55
C SER A 116 -9.46 5.28 -8.85
N LEU A 117 -8.52 5.62 -9.74
CA LEU A 117 -8.28 4.90 -11.00
C LEU A 117 -7.90 3.43 -10.79
N PHE A 118 -7.48 3.07 -9.58
CA PHE A 118 -7.03 1.72 -9.22
C PHE A 118 -8.17 0.76 -8.87
N SER A 119 -9.42 1.25 -8.78
CA SER A 119 -10.57 0.40 -8.48
C SER A 119 -11.09 -0.40 -9.68
N ASP A 120 -10.81 0.06 -10.91
CA ASP A 120 -11.24 -0.60 -12.15
C ASP A 120 -10.22 -1.65 -12.64
N GLY A 121 -8.93 -1.43 -12.38
CA GLY A 121 -7.84 -2.30 -12.87
C GLY A 121 -7.58 -3.56 -12.03
N TYR A 122 -8.21 -3.71 -10.86
CA TYR A 122 -8.07 -4.86 -9.98
C TYR A 122 -9.44 -5.33 -9.48
N THR A 123 -9.91 -6.48 -9.96
CA THR A 123 -11.14 -7.09 -9.46
C THR A 123 -10.89 -7.68 -8.06
N GLN A 124 -11.54 -7.09 -7.05
CA GLN A 124 -11.34 -7.55 -5.68
C GLN A 124 -12.15 -8.84 -5.43
N PRO A 125 -11.62 -9.82 -4.69
CA PRO A 125 -12.41 -10.95 -4.23
C PRO A 125 -13.57 -10.45 -3.35
N LEU A 126 -14.79 -10.96 -3.57
CA LEU A 126 -15.97 -10.57 -2.77
C LEU A 126 -15.77 -10.72 -1.26
N SER A 127 -15.00 -11.72 -0.82
CA SER A 127 -14.69 -11.95 0.60
C SER A 127 -13.89 -10.80 1.23
N GLU A 128 -12.99 -10.17 0.47
CA GLU A 128 -12.19 -9.04 0.91
C GLU A 128 -13.02 -7.77 1.03
N VAL A 129 -13.92 -7.56 0.07
CA VAL A 129 -14.90 -6.46 0.10
C VAL A 129 -15.85 -6.60 1.29
N MET A 130 -16.35 -7.81 1.55
CA MET A 130 -17.21 -8.07 2.72
C MET A 130 -16.45 -7.81 4.03
N ARG A 131 -15.18 -8.22 4.14
CA ARG A 131 -14.34 -7.91 5.31
C ARG A 131 -14.16 -6.42 5.51
N PHE A 132 -13.94 -5.67 4.43
CA PHE A 132 -13.85 -4.21 4.47
C PHE A 132 -15.11 -3.57 5.06
N TRP A 133 -16.29 -3.98 4.59
CA TRP A 133 -17.57 -3.48 5.08
C TRP A 133 -17.83 -3.87 6.54
N VAL A 134 -17.58 -5.13 6.91
CA VAL A 134 -17.70 -5.59 8.31
C VAL A 134 -16.79 -4.78 9.23
N SER A 135 -15.53 -4.54 8.82
CA SER A 135 -14.59 -3.71 9.56
C SER A 135 -15.10 -2.28 9.74
N MET A 136 -15.63 -1.66 8.67
CA MET A 136 -16.19 -0.31 8.74
C MET A 136 -17.41 -0.22 9.67
N ILE A 137 -18.34 -1.18 9.57
CA ILE A 137 -19.53 -1.25 10.42
C ILE A 137 -19.10 -1.44 11.87
N TRP A 138 -18.17 -2.35 12.15
CA TRP A 138 -17.61 -2.57 13.49
C TRP A 138 -17.03 -1.30 14.10
N HIS A 139 -16.22 -0.55 13.35
CA HIS A 139 -15.62 0.70 13.84
C HIS A 139 -16.65 1.82 14.03
N THR A 140 -17.70 1.84 13.21
CA THR A 140 -18.78 2.82 13.28
C THR A 140 -19.67 2.56 14.51
N VAL A 141 -20.06 1.30 14.73
CA VAL A 141 -20.82 0.85 15.91
C VAL A 141 -20.01 1.04 17.19
N ARG A 142 -18.72 0.66 17.19
CA ARG A 142 -17.85 0.87 18.35
C ARG A 142 -17.68 2.35 18.71
N LYS A 143 -17.64 3.26 17.74
CA LYS A 143 -17.62 4.71 18.03
C LYS A 143 -18.93 5.20 18.63
N MET A 144 -20.08 4.62 18.27
CA MET A 144 -21.39 5.01 18.85
C MET A 144 -21.64 4.44 20.24
N VAL A 145 -21.13 3.25 20.56
CA VAL A 145 -21.36 2.58 21.86
C VAL A 145 -20.52 3.15 23.00
N PHE A 146 -19.43 3.87 22.69
CA PHE A 146 -18.50 4.44 23.67
C PHE A 146 -18.47 5.98 23.68
N ILE A 147 -19.57 6.63 23.26
CA ILE A 147 -19.84 8.07 23.44
C ILE A 147 -20.97 8.23 24.44
#